data_AF-A0A7K0U0B5-F1
#
_entry.id   AF-A0A7K0U0B5-F1
#
_cell.length_a   1.000
_cell.length_b   1.000
_cell.length_c   1.000
_cell.angle_alpha   90.00
_cell.angle_beta   90.00
_cell.angle_gamma   90.00
#
_symmetry.space_group_name_H-M   'P 1'
#
loop_
_entity.id
_entity.type
_entity.pdbx_description
1 polymer ?
#
loop_
_entity_poly.entity_id
_entity_poly.type
_entity_poly.pdbx_seq_one_letter_code
_entity_poly.pdbx_strand_id
1 'polypeptide(L)'
;MATVPQGRPARGISFERVRPFLGPGALVAMVVFFGSIYPDTFLTKTNLVENILQQVTALAIVAAVQTVVMVVGEFDLSVGGLAALAAGFAATILNTATIDGDPKQPGSLLLAVFLC
;
A
#
# COMPACT_ATOMS: atom_id res chain seq x y z
N MET A 1 -44.96 -25.76 -35.78
CA MET A 1 -44.30 -24.47 -36.07
C MET A 1 -44.48 -23.58 -34.85
N ALA A 2 -43.58 -23.70 -33.85
CA ALA A 2 -43.62 -22.87 -32.65
C ALA A 2 -42.31 -22.07 -32.60
N THR A 3 -42.40 -20.77 -32.83
CA THR A 3 -41.28 -19.84 -32.79
C THR A 3 -40.92 -19.55 -31.34
N VAL A 4 -39.76 -20.04 -30.87
CA VAL A 4 -39.21 -19.65 -29.57
C VAL A 4 -38.96 -18.13 -29.58
N PRO A 5 -39.54 -17.34 -28.66
CA PRO A 5 -39.25 -15.93 -28.59
C PRO A 5 -37.81 -15.76 -28.07
N GLN A 6 -36.90 -15.32 -28.93
CA GLN A 6 -35.55 -14.95 -28.51
C GLN A 6 -35.62 -13.64 -27.71
N GLY A 7 -35.57 -13.76 -26.39
CA GLY A 7 -35.39 -12.64 -25.48
C GLY A 7 -34.04 -11.98 -25.72
N ARG A 8 -34.04 -10.69 -26.08
CA ARG A 8 -32.82 -9.87 -26.18
C ARG A 8 -32.07 -9.95 -24.84
N PRO A 9 -30.76 -10.27 -24.81
CA PRO A 9 -30.01 -10.20 -23.56
C PRO A 9 -30.06 -8.75 -23.06
N ALA A 10 -30.55 -8.56 -21.83
CA ALA A 10 -30.59 -7.26 -21.18
C ALA A 10 -29.16 -6.71 -21.15
N ARG A 11 -28.94 -5.56 -21.79
CA ARG A 11 -27.67 -4.84 -21.82
C ARG A 11 -27.44 -4.18 -20.45
N GLY A 12 -27.32 -4.99 -19.41
CA GLY A 12 -26.75 -4.57 -18.14
C GLY A 12 -25.24 -4.40 -18.32
N ILE A 13 -24.67 -3.38 -17.70
CA ILE A 13 -23.22 -3.28 -17.49
C ILE A 13 -22.80 -4.57 -16.79
N SER A 14 -22.20 -5.50 -17.54
CA SER A 14 -21.76 -6.77 -16.96
C SER A 14 -20.75 -6.45 -15.89
N PHE A 15 -21.01 -6.86 -14.65
CA PHE A 15 -20.15 -6.61 -13.49
C PHE A 15 -18.70 -7.00 -13.79
N GLU A 16 -18.50 -8.04 -14.60
CA GLU A 16 -17.21 -8.50 -15.10
C GLU A 16 -16.41 -7.45 -15.90
N ARG A 17 -17.09 -6.57 -16.64
CA ARG A 17 -16.44 -5.50 -17.41
C ARG A 17 -15.98 -4.35 -16.52
N VAL A 18 -16.59 -4.16 -15.36
CA VAL A 18 -16.31 -3.04 -14.43
C VAL A 18 -15.32 -3.43 -13.33
N ARG A 19 -15.26 -4.72 -12.97
CA ARG A 19 -14.32 -5.29 -11.98
C ARG A 19 -12.86 -4.84 -12.12
N PRO A 20 -12.21 -4.86 -13.31
CA PRO A 20 -10.81 -4.45 -13.42
C PRO A 20 -10.59 -2.95 -13.19
N PHE A 21 -11.63 -2.13 -13.39
CA PHE A 21 -11.57 -0.68 -13.17
C PHE A 21 -11.94 -0.27 -11.74
N LEU A 22 -12.49 -1.19 -10.95
CA LEU A 22 -12.92 -0.90 -9.58
C LEU A 22 -11.72 -0.54 -8.69
N GLY A 23 -10.58 -1.21 -8.86
CA GLY A 23 -9.35 -0.95 -8.10
C GLY A 23 -8.76 0.44 -8.37
N PRO A 24 -8.37 0.74 -9.63
CA PRO A 24 -7.90 2.09 -9.99
C PRO A 24 -8.95 3.17 -9.73
N GLY A 25 -10.22 2.88 -9.98
CA GLY A 25 -11.33 3.79 -9.72
C GLY A 25 -11.48 4.11 -8.23
N ALA A 26 -11.34 3.12 -7.35
CA ALA A 26 -11.36 3.33 -5.90
C ALA A 26 -10.17 4.18 -5.42
N LEU A 27 -8.97 3.95 -5.99
CA LEU A 27 -7.80 4.78 -5.69
C LEU A 27 -8.03 6.24 -6.07
N VAL A 28 -8.51 6.50 -7.30
CA VAL A 28 -8.80 7.87 -7.76
C VAL A 28 -9.88 8.51 -6.89
N ALA A 29 -10.93 7.78 -6.55
CA ALA A 29 -11.98 8.26 -5.66
C ALA A 29 -11.44 8.64 -4.28
N MET A 30 -10.57 7.81 -3.68
CA MET A 30 -9.91 8.15 -2.41
C MET A 30 -9.05 9.39 -2.53
N VAL A 31 -8.20 9.50 -3.56
CA VAL A 31 -7.31 10.65 -3.74
C VAL A 31 -8.10 11.95 -3.86
N VAL A 32 -9.19 11.94 -4.64
CA VAL A 32 -10.07 13.12 -4.79
C VAL A 32 -10.79 13.44 -3.48
N PHE A 33 -11.33 12.44 -2.80
CA PHE A 33 -12.05 12.62 -1.54
C PHE A 33 -11.14 13.21 -0.45
N PHE A 34 -10.01 12.58 -0.16
CA PHE A 34 -9.07 13.05 0.87
C PHE A 34 -8.32 14.31 0.45
N GLY A 35 -8.00 14.46 -0.83
CA GLY A 35 -7.43 15.70 -1.37
C GLY A 35 -8.36 16.91 -1.26
N SER A 36 -9.68 16.70 -1.34
CA SER A 36 -10.67 17.77 -1.18
C SER A 36 -10.92 18.18 0.27
N ILE A 37 -10.81 17.24 1.22
CA ILE A 37 -11.03 17.50 2.65
C ILE A 37 -9.75 18.02 3.33
N TYR A 38 -8.57 17.57 2.88
CA TYR A 38 -7.27 17.94 3.46
C TYR A 38 -6.27 18.45 2.41
N PRO A 39 -6.58 19.53 1.68
CA PRO A 39 -5.73 20.03 0.59
C PRO A 39 -4.33 20.45 1.07
N ASP A 40 -4.25 21.07 2.24
CA ASP A 40 -3.01 21.64 2.80
C ASP A 40 -2.09 20.60 3.46
N THR A 41 -2.51 19.33 3.52
CA THR A 41 -1.72 18.24 4.14
C THR A 41 -1.53 17.08 3.18
N PHE A 42 -2.61 16.63 2.53
CA PHE A 42 -2.61 15.44 1.68
C PHE A 42 -1.90 15.66 0.34
N LEU A 43 -2.14 16.78 -0.36
CA LEU A 43 -1.57 17.07 -1.68
C LEU A 43 -0.28 17.91 -1.64
N THR A 44 0.35 18.00 -0.48
CA THR A 44 1.61 18.75 -0.33
C THR A 44 2.79 18.00 -0.93
N LYS A 45 3.82 18.76 -1.36
CA LYS A 45 5.08 18.17 -1.88
C LYS A 45 5.76 17.29 -0.84
N THR A 46 5.71 17.68 0.43
CA THR A 46 6.25 16.88 1.54
C THR A 46 5.53 15.53 1.68
N ASN A 47 4.21 15.47 1.53
CA ASN A 47 3.51 14.19 1.61
C ASN A 47 3.74 13.33 0.36
N LEU A 48 3.54 13.87 -0.84
CA LEU A 48 3.65 13.08 -2.07
C LEU A 48 5.09 12.71 -2.42
N VAL A 49 6.01 13.68 -2.38
CA VAL A 49 7.37 13.49 -2.88
C VAL A 49 8.29 12.99 -1.78
N GLU A 50 8.24 13.60 -0.60
CA GLU A 50 9.20 13.26 0.47
C GLU A 50 8.74 12.02 1.26
N ASN A 51 7.46 11.90 1.59
CA ASN A 51 7.00 10.73 2.36
C ASN A 51 6.66 9.53 1.48
N ILE A 52 5.74 9.68 0.52
CA ILE A 52 5.25 8.55 -0.27
C ILE A 52 6.33 8.02 -1.21
N LEU A 53 6.91 8.88 -2.05
CA LEU A 53 7.91 8.46 -3.05
C LEU A 53 9.18 7.87 -2.41
N GLN A 54 9.65 8.43 -1.30
CA GLN A 54 10.83 7.91 -0.60
C GLN A 54 10.58 6.51 0.00
N GLN A 55 9.40 6.29 0.60
CA GLN A 55 9.01 4.96 1.11
C GLN A 55 8.84 3.94 -0.02
N VAL A 56 8.20 4.33 -1.12
CA VAL A 56 8.01 3.46 -2.30
C VAL A 56 9.33 3.10 -2.96
N THR A 57 10.32 4.00 -2.95
CA THR A 57 11.65 3.74 -3.52
C THR A 57 12.34 2.57 -2.81
N ALA A 58 12.30 2.52 -1.47
CA ALA A 58 12.87 1.42 -0.71
C ALA A 58 12.18 0.08 -1.05
N LEU A 59 10.85 0.08 -1.14
CA LEU A 59 10.07 -1.10 -1.54
C LEU A 59 10.40 -1.54 -2.98
N ALA A 60 10.54 -0.59 -3.91
CA ALA A 60 10.85 -0.86 -5.31
C ALA A 60 12.24 -1.51 -5.48
N ILE A 61 13.23 -1.05 -4.71
CA ILE A 61 14.58 -1.66 -4.71
C ILE A 61 14.51 -3.11 -4.22
N VAL A 62 13.80 -3.37 -3.12
CA VAL A 62 13.62 -4.73 -2.60
C VAL A 62 12.89 -5.62 -3.61
N ALA A 63 11.80 -5.12 -4.20
CA ALA A 63 11.04 -5.85 -5.22
C ALA A 63 11.90 -6.18 -6.45
N ALA A 64 12.73 -5.24 -6.91
CA ALA A 64 13.65 -5.47 -8.02
C ALA A 64 14.65 -6.59 -7.71
N VAL A 65 15.24 -6.60 -6.50
CA VAL A 65 16.13 -7.69 -6.06
C VAL A 65 15.40 -9.03 -6.00
N GLN A 66 14.14 -9.06 -5.55
CA GLN A 66 13.35 -10.28 -5.53
C GLN A 66 13.07 -10.86 -6.93
N THR A 67 12.97 -10.01 -7.97
CA THR A 67 12.84 -10.51 -9.35
C THR A 67 14.11 -11.22 -9.83
N VAL A 68 15.29 -10.72 -9.45
CA VAL A 68 16.58 -11.35 -9.78
C VAL A 68 16.69 -12.73 -9.12
N VAL A 69 16.32 -12.81 -7.84
CA VAL A 69 16.26 -14.07 -7.08
C VAL A 69 15.35 -15.09 -7.77
N MET A 70 14.15 -14.67 -8.21
CA MET A 70 13.20 -15.53 -8.90
C MET A 70 13.75 -16.06 -10.24
N VAL A 71 14.57 -15.28 -10.95
CA VAL A 71 15.20 -15.70 -12.23
C VAL A 71 16.31 -16.73 -12.01
N VAL A 72 17.02 -16.67 -10.88
CA VAL A 72 18.06 -17.64 -10.51
C VAL A 72 17.47 -19.01 -10.11
N GLY A 73 16.14 -19.08 -9.91
CA GLY A 73 15.40 -20.33 -9.66
C GLY A 73 15.23 -20.68 -8.18
N GLU A 74 15.73 -19.81 -7.29
CA GLU A 74 15.56 -19.92 -5.85
C GLU A 74 14.40 -19.01 -5.43
N PHE A 75 13.37 -19.54 -4.77
CA PHE A 75 12.34 -18.71 -4.15
C PHE A 75 12.79 -18.25 -2.78
N ASP A 76 13.73 -17.29 -2.74
CA ASP A 76 14.21 -16.76 -1.47
C ASP A 76 13.27 -15.69 -0.90
N LEU A 77 12.40 -16.14 0.01
CA LEU A 77 11.50 -15.28 0.77
C LEU A 77 12.22 -14.52 1.90
N SER A 78 13.46 -14.88 2.25
CA SER A 78 14.18 -14.26 3.37
C SER A 78 14.52 -12.79 3.11
N VAL A 79 14.75 -12.39 1.85
CA VAL A 79 15.05 -11.00 1.47
C VAL A 79 13.90 -10.06 1.83
N GLY A 80 12.66 -10.44 1.51
CA GLY A 80 11.47 -9.68 1.88
C GLY A 80 11.23 -9.67 3.39
N GLY A 81 11.44 -10.82 4.05
CA GLY A 81 11.31 -10.94 5.51
C GLY A 81 12.30 -10.09 6.29
N LEU A 82 13.58 -10.08 5.90
CA LEU A 82 14.62 -9.24 6.51
C LEU A 82 14.38 -7.76 6.28
N ALA A 83 13.91 -7.37 5.10
CA ALA A 83 13.55 -5.98 4.81
C ALA A 83 12.39 -5.49 5.69
N ALA A 84 11.35 -6.31 5.86
CA ALA A 84 10.23 -5.99 6.75
C ALA A 84 10.64 -5.93 8.23
N LEU A 85 11.48 -6.88 8.68
CA LEU A 85 12.01 -6.89 10.04
C LEU A 85 12.84 -5.64 10.33
N ALA A 86 13.77 -5.29 9.44
CA ALA A 86 14.62 -4.11 9.57
C ALA A 86 13.79 -2.81 9.62
N ALA A 87 12.77 -2.68 8.76
CA ALA A 87 11.87 -1.54 8.77
C ALA A 87 11.06 -1.46 10.08
N GLY A 88 10.56 -2.58 10.59
CA GLY A 88 9.85 -2.66 11.87
C GLY A 88 10.75 -2.27 13.06
N PHE A 89 11.99 -2.77 13.10
CA PHE A 89 12.96 -2.37 14.11
C PHE A 89 13.31 -0.88 14.02
N ALA A 90 13.53 -0.36 12.81
CA ALA A 90 13.80 1.07 12.63
C ALA A 90 12.62 1.93 13.10
N ALA A 91 11.39 1.54 12.76
CA ALA A 91 10.18 2.24 13.19
C ALA A 91 10.00 2.21 14.72
N THR A 92 10.25 1.05 15.36
CA THR A 92 10.16 0.94 16.81
C THR A 92 11.21 1.81 17.49
N ILE A 93 12.47 1.80 17.05
CA ILE A 93 13.53 2.66 17.61
C ILE A 93 13.19 4.14 17.44
N LEU A 94 12.76 4.56 16.24
CA LEU A 94 12.42 5.96 15.98
C LEU A 94 11.20 6.44 16.79
N ASN A 95 10.33 5.50 17.18
CA ASN A 95 9.18 5.76 18.03
C ASN A 95 9.51 5.69 19.53
N THR A 96 10.54 4.92 19.94
CA THR A 96 10.90 4.70 21.35
C THR A 96 12.03 5.58 21.85
N ALA A 97 12.94 6.03 20.99
CA ALA A 97 14.12 6.82 21.35
C ALA A 97 14.18 8.14 20.57
N THR A 98 14.58 9.23 21.24
CA THR A 98 15.10 10.41 20.53
C THR A 98 16.49 10.11 19.97
N ILE A 99 16.97 10.90 19.02
CA ILE A 99 18.33 10.76 18.45
C ILE A 99 19.42 10.85 19.54
N ASP A 100 19.11 11.48 20.69
CA ASP A 100 19.96 11.58 21.88
C ASP A 100 19.88 10.37 22.85
N GLY A 101 19.09 9.34 22.52
CA GLY A 101 18.95 8.11 23.32
C GLY A 101 17.98 8.18 24.50
N ASP A 102 17.35 9.33 24.75
CA ASP A 102 16.32 9.48 25.79
C ASP A 102 15.00 8.77 25.39
N PRO A 103 14.38 7.99 26.29
CA PRO A 103 13.17 7.24 25.98
C PRO A 103 11.94 8.15 25.86
N LYS A 104 11.21 8.05 24.73
CA LYS A 104 9.86 8.61 24.59
C LYS A 104 8.89 7.84 25.50
N GLN A 105 8.03 8.59 26.19
CA GLN A 105 7.16 8.10 27.28
C GLN A 105 6.45 6.76 26.95
N PRO A 106 6.54 5.74 27.84
CA PRO A 106 6.26 4.33 27.51
C PRO A 106 4.78 3.97 27.25
N GLY A 107 3.85 4.89 27.49
CA GLY A 107 2.40 4.65 27.32
C GLY A 107 1.98 4.36 25.88
N SER A 108 2.69 4.90 24.87
CA SER A 108 2.43 4.59 23.45
C SER A 108 3.02 3.27 22.99
N LEU A 109 3.94 2.65 23.76
CA LEU A 109 4.69 1.47 23.32
C LEU A 109 3.87 0.20 23.34
N LEU A 110 3.14 -0.04 24.43
CA LEU A 110 2.24 -1.19 24.52
C LEU A 110 1.11 -1.10 23.49
N LEU A 111 0.60 0.11 23.23
CA LEU A 111 -0.45 0.31 22.25
C LEU A 111 0.08 0.15 20.82
N ALA A 112 1.27 0.68 20.49
CA ALA A 112 1.84 0.57 19.14
C ALA A 112 2.24 -0.86 18.78
N VAL A 113 2.72 -1.66 19.74
CA VAL A 113 3.14 -3.06 19.50
C VAL A 113 1.97 -4.05 19.50
N PHE A 114 0.90 -3.80 20.28
CA PHE A 114 -0.31 -4.65 20.25
C PHE A 114 -1.26 -4.37 19.08
N LEU A 115 -1.13 -3.21 18.43
CA LEU A 115 -2.04 -2.74 17.38
C LEU A 115 -1.45 -2.82 15.96
N CYS A 116 -0.16 -3.18 15.83
CA CYS A 116 0.48 -3.61 14.57
C CYS A 116 0.37 -5.12 14.41
#